data_AF-A0A842NYG5-F1
#
_entry.id   AF-A0A842NYG5-F1
#
_cell.length_a   1.000
_cell.length_b   1.000
_cell.length_c   1.000
_cell.angle_alpha   90.00
_cell.angle_beta   90.00
_cell.angle_gamma   90.00
#
_symmetry.space_group_name_H-M   'P 1'
#
loop_
_entity.id
_entity.type
_entity.pdbx_description
1 polymer ?
#
loop_
_entity_poly.entity_id
_entity_poly.type
_entity_poly.pdbx_seq_one_letter_code
_entity_poly.pdbx_strand_id
1 'polypeptide(L)'
;MPSFKFHFQEIDWVIYVPSHGNDGRKYDKYGVDYNDRSGKSTQSGRKESLKDVLSKTQISKKYPHTVGFFLASKGRGPTWKPDYLRTKMIRSKRGFHAFLKELNL
;
A
#
# COMPACT_ATOMS: atom_id res chain seq x y z
N MET A 1 -0.97 -13.58 -8.83
CA MET A 1 -0.89 -12.42 -9.75
C MET A 1 0.20 -11.49 -9.26
N PRO A 2 1.04 -10.93 -10.14
CA PRO A 2 2.03 -9.95 -9.73
C PRO A 2 1.35 -8.71 -9.14
N SER A 3 1.87 -8.19 -8.03
CA SER A 3 1.35 -7.00 -7.38
C SER A 3 2.48 -6.07 -6.99
N PHE A 4 2.22 -4.78 -7.16
CA PHE A 4 3.06 -3.69 -6.69
C PHE A 4 2.79 -3.50 -5.21
N LYS A 5 3.85 -3.52 -4.39
CA LYS A 5 3.73 -3.44 -2.93
C LYS A 5 4.11 -2.06 -2.46
N PHE A 6 3.30 -1.50 -1.58
CA PHE A 6 3.49 -0.19 -0.98
C PHE A 6 3.44 -0.30 0.53
N HIS A 7 4.54 0.01 1.21
CA HIS A 7 4.62 0.00 2.66
C HIS A 7 4.38 1.39 3.22
N PHE A 8 3.33 1.54 4.02
CA PHE A 8 3.09 2.70 4.87
C PHE A 8 3.83 2.49 6.19
N GLN A 9 5.00 3.12 6.31
CA GLN A 9 5.99 2.78 7.33
C GLN A 9 5.52 3.10 8.75
N GLU A 10 4.80 4.20 8.94
CA GLU A 10 4.37 4.70 10.26
C GLU A 10 3.30 3.81 10.91
N ILE A 11 2.66 2.95 10.13
CA ILE A 11 1.64 2.00 10.62
C ILE A 11 2.00 0.55 10.36
N ASP A 12 3.14 0.28 9.73
CA ASP A 12 3.60 -1.05 9.31
C ASP A 12 2.56 -1.80 8.45
N TRP A 13 1.96 -1.11 7.47
CA TRP A 13 0.96 -1.70 6.57
C TRP A 13 1.49 -1.82 5.15
N VAL A 14 1.30 -2.99 4.53
CA VAL A 14 1.65 -3.20 3.12
C VAL A 14 0.39 -3.31 2.29
N ILE A 15 0.22 -2.44 1.30
CA ILE A 15 -0.86 -2.50 0.31
C ILE A 15 -0.32 -3.13 -0.96
N TYR A 16 -1.05 -4.10 -1.51
CA TYR A 16 -0.74 -4.84 -2.72
C TYR A 16 -1.67 -4.35 -3.83
N VAL A 17 -1.15 -3.46 -4.66
CA VAL A 17 -1.84 -2.94 -5.85
C VAL A 17 -1.66 -3.94 -7.00
N PRO A 18 -2.73 -4.38 -7.68
CA PRO A 18 -2.61 -5.30 -8.81
C PRO A 18 -1.77 -4.68 -9.92
N SER A 19 -0.88 -5.47 -10.52
CA SER A 19 -0.10 -5.01 -11.68
C SER A 19 -0.88 -5.03 -13.00
N HIS A 20 -2.01 -5.74 -13.05
CA HIS A 20 -2.85 -5.94 -14.23
C HIS A 20 -4.32 -6.08 -13.79
N GLY A 21 -5.26 -5.92 -14.72
CA GLY A 21 -6.70 -6.08 -14.47
C GLY A 21 -7.38 -4.84 -13.88
N ASN A 22 -6.65 -3.72 -13.84
CA ASN A 22 -7.13 -2.40 -13.45
C ASN A 22 -7.04 -1.36 -14.59
N ASP A 23 -6.64 -1.79 -15.80
CA ASP A 23 -6.49 -0.92 -16.96
C ASP A 23 -7.80 -0.16 -17.25
N GLY A 24 -7.69 1.16 -17.43
CA GLY A 24 -8.83 2.05 -17.63
C GLY A 24 -9.70 2.32 -16.38
N ARG A 25 -9.37 1.74 -15.21
CA ARG A 25 -10.09 2.03 -13.95
C ARG A 25 -9.45 3.21 -13.21
N LYS A 26 -10.28 3.92 -12.45
CA LYS A 26 -9.80 4.93 -11.49
C LYS A 26 -9.11 4.23 -10.31
N TYR A 27 -8.02 4.79 -9.80
CA TYR A 27 -7.27 4.26 -8.64
C TYR A 27 -8.16 3.88 -7.46
N ASP A 28 -9.15 4.71 -7.13
CA ASP A 28 -10.11 4.45 -6.05
C ASP A 28 -10.83 3.09 -6.15
N LYS A 29 -11.02 2.58 -7.38
CA LYS A 29 -11.73 1.34 -7.66
C LYS A 29 -10.82 0.12 -7.75
N TYR A 30 -9.52 0.27 -7.52
CA TYR A 30 -8.59 -0.85 -7.59
C TYR A 30 -8.91 -1.82 -6.46
N GLY A 31 -9.17 -3.08 -6.81
CA GLY A 31 -9.33 -4.15 -5.81
C GLY A 31 -7.95 -4.54 -5.30
N VAL A 32 -7.62 -4.12 -4.08
CA VAL A 32 -6.32 -4.32 -3.47
C VAL A 32 -6.40 -5.32 -2.33
N ASP A 33 -5.27 -5.94 -2.06
CA ASP A 33 -5.03 -6.64 -0.81
C ASP A 33 -4.17 -5.74 0.10
N TYR A 34 -4.24 -5.93 1.42
CA TYR A 34 -3.37 -5.26 2.37
C TYR A 34 -3.00 -6.20 3.51
N ASN A 35 -1.87 -5.95 4.14
CA ASN A 35 -1.39 -6.69 5.29
C ASN A 35 -1.03 -5.72 6.41
N ASP A 36 -1.75 -5.80 7.53
CA ASP A 36 -1.39 -5.12 8.78
C ASP A 36 -0.33 -5.95 9.50
N ARG A 37 0.93 -5.56 9.29
CA ARG A 37 2.05 -6.31 9.84
C ARG A 37 2.30 -6.03 11.31
N SER A 38 1.62 -5.04 11.90
CA SER A 38 1.68 -4.77 13.34
C SER A 38 1.06 -5.90 14.18
N GLY A 39 0.51 -6.94 13.55
CA GLY A 39 0.02 -8.15 14.20
C GLY A 39 -1.44 -8.07 14.64
N LYS A 40 -2.19 -7.06 14.19
CA LYS A 40 -3.55 -6.78 14.68
C LYS A 40 -4.68 -7.21 13.73
N SER A 41 -4.38 -7.54 12.47
CA SER A 41 -5.41 -7.95 11.50
C SER A 41 -4.80 -8.63 10.27
N THR A 42 -5.20 -9.86 9.99
CA THR A 42 -5.14 -10.40 8.62
C THR A 42 -6.36 -9.91 7.85
N GLN A 43 -6.17 -9.41 6.64
CA GLN A 43 -7.26 -9.05 5.73
C GLN A 43 -8.22 -10.23 5.57
N SER A 44 -9.52 -9.96 5.50
CA SER A 44 -10.49 -10.97 5.11
C SER A 44 -10.17 -11.45 3.69
N GLY A 45 -10.47 -12.70 3.34
CA GLY A 45 -10.11 -13.28 2.03
C GLY A 45 -10.72 -12.59 0.79
N ARG A 46 -11.34 -11.42 0.95
CA ARG A 46 -11.92 -10.60 -0.12
C ARG A 46 -11.09 -9.34 -0.35
N LYS A 47 -10.84 -9.03 -1.62
CA LYS A 47 -10.24 -7.76 -2.04
C LYS A 47 -11.11 -6.58 -1.63
N GLU A 48 -10.48 -5.54 -1.12
CA GLU A 48 -11.13 -4.28 -0.75
C GLU A 48 -10.78 -3.19 -1.76
N SER A 49 -11.63 -2.19 -1.95
CA SER A 49 -11.29 -1.10 -2.86
C SER A 49 -10.16 -0.26 -2.27
N LEU A 50 -9.25 0.26 -3.10
CA LEU A 50 -8.17 1.12 -2.63
C LEU A 50 -8.70 2.34 -1.86
N LYS A 51 -9.84 2.89 -2.31
CA LYS A 51 -10.52 3.97 -1.59
C LYS A 51 -10.87 3.58 -0.15
N ASP A 52 -11.46 2.40 0.04
CA ASP A 52 -11.89 1.95 1.37
C ASP A 52 -10.68 1.67 2.26
N VAL A 53 -9.63 1.03 1.72
CA VAL A 53 -8.36 0.82 2.43
C VAL A 53 -7.74 2.15 2.88
N LEU A 54 -7.60 3.13 1.98
CA LEU A 54 -7.04 4.45 2.33
C LEU A 54 -7.94 5.27 3.27
N SER A 55 -9.22 4.90 3.40
CA SER A 55 -10.17 5.56 4.30
C SER A 55 -10.11 5.02 5.73
N LYS A 56 -9.51 3.84 5.95
CA LYS A 56 -9.32 3.27 7.30
C LYS A 56 -8.58 4.25 8.20
N THR A 57 -9.02 4.35 9.46
CA THR A 57 -8.56 5.37 10.41
C THR A 57 -7.06 5.31 10.66
N GLN A 58 -6.48 4.12 10.60
CA GLN A 58 -5.04 3.87 10.70
C GLN A 58 -4.27 4.64 9.63
N ILE A 59 -4.80 4.75 8.41
CA ILE A 59 -4.19 5.53 7.34
C ILE A 59 -4.67 6.98 7.40
N SER A 60 -5.98 7.20 7.37
CA SER A 60 -6.56 8.52 7.13
C SER A 60 -6.29 9.56 8.22
N LYS A 61 -6.13 9.15 9.48
CA LYS A 61 -5.85 10.06 10.61
C LYS A 61 -4.36 10.20 10.95
N LYS A 62 -3.48 9.44 10.29
CA LYS A 62 -2.04 9.40 10.60
C LYS A 62 -1.15 9.96 9.48
N TYR A 63 -1.71 10.68 8.52
CA TYR A 63 -0.87 11.45 7.60
C TYR A 63 0.00 12.46 8.38
N PRO A 64 1.22 12.76 7.92
CA PRO A 64 1.86 12.23 6.70
C PRO A 64 2.36 10.79 6.86
N HIS A 65 2.42 10.06 5.75
CA HIS A 65 3.03 8.72 5.69
C HIS A 65 4.25 8.72 4.77
N THR A 66 5.29 8.02 5.18
CA THR A 66 6.40 7.62 4.33
C THR A 66 6.04 6.31 3.65
N VAL A 67 5.81 6.38 2.34
CA VAL A 67 5.42 5.22 1.54
C VAL A 67 6.61 4.68 0.77
N GLY A 68 6.98 3.43 1.03
CA GLY A 68 8.01 2.70 0.30
C GLY A 68 7.41 1.80 -0.79
N PHE A 69 7.80 2.01 -2.04
CA PHE A 69 7.53 1.09 -3.15
C PHE A 69 8.58 -0.02 -3.14
N PHE A 70 8.16 -1.28 -3.00
CA PHE A 70 9.08 -2.39 -2.77
C PHE A 70 9.91 -2.75 -4.00
N LEU A 71 11.18 -3.04 -3.75
CA LEU A 71 12.01 -3.85 -4.62
C LEU A 71 11.99 -5.32 -4.16
N ALA A 72 12.31 -5.54 -2.89
CA ALA A 72 12.38 -6.87 -2.28
C ALA A 72 12.14 -6.77 -0.77
N SER A 73 12.07 -7.92 -0.09
CA SER A 73 12.15 -7.94 1.38
C SER A 73 12.75 -9.23 1.88
N LYS A 74 13.51 -9.16 2.96
CA LYS A 74 14.11 -10.32 3.65
C LYS A 74 13.60 -10.43 5.08
N GLY A 75 13.72 -11.62 5.68
CA GLY A 75 13.30 -11.87 7.06
C GLY A 75 11.78 -11.96 7.26
N ARG A 76 11.35 -12.25 8.49
CA ARG A 76 9.93 -12.38 8.91
C ARG A 76 9.71 -11.72 10.26
N GLY A 77 8.49 -11.23 10.49
CA GLY A 77 8.10 -10.60 11.76
C GLY A 77 9.09 -9.49 12.17
N PRO A 78 9.66 -9.53 13.39
CA PRO A 78 10.61 -8.52 13.88
C PRO A 78 11.91 -8.40 13.08
N THR A 79 12.32 -9.45 12.35
CA THR A 79 13.56 -9.45 11.54
C THR A 79 13.32 -8.98 10.10
N TRP A 80 12.09 -8.58 9.79
CA TRP A 80 11.75 -8.16 8.44
C TRP A 80 12.45 -6.88 8.06
N LYS A 81 13.13 -6.94 6.93
CA LYS A 81 13.88 -5.83 6.34
C LYS A 81 13.38 -5.62 4.92
N PRO A 82 12.51 -4.62 4.69
CA PRO A 82 12.07 -4.26 3.36
C PRO A 82 13.14 -3.43 2.63
N ASP A 83 13.38 -3.76 1.38
CA ASP A 83 14.19 -2.95 0.46
C ASP A 83 13.24 -2.23 -0.51
N TYR A 84 13.36 -0.91 -0.58
CA TYR A 84 12.50 -0.09 -1.43
C TYR A 84 13.22 0.34 -2.70
N LEU A 85 12.52 0.27 -3.83
CA LEU A 85 12.97 0.90 -5.06
C LEU A 85 12.89 2.42 -4.94
N ARG A 86 11.82 2.91 -4.31
CA ARG A 86 11.58 4.34 -4.11
C ARG A 86 10.78 4.57 -2.84
N THR A 87 11.11 5.63 -2.11
CA THR A 87 10.33 6.11 -0.96
C THR A 87 9.79 7.50 -1.24
N LYS A 88 8.60 7.80 -0.73
CA LYS A 88 7.99 9.13 -0.86
C LYS A 88 7.10 9.44 0.32
N MET A 89 7.26 10.64 0.88
CA MET A 89 6.33 11.16 1.87
C MET A 89 5.05 11.65 1.18
N ILE A 90 3.90 11.17 1.63
CA ILE A 90 2.58 11.59 1.19
C ILE A 90 1.81 12.22 2.35
N ARG A 91 1.05 13.28 2.06
CA ARG A 91 0.28 14.02 3.07
C ARG A 91 -1.23 13.79 2.99
N SER A 92 -1.68 12.99 2.01
CA SER A 92 -3.09 12.68 1.79
C SER A 92 -3.24 11.48 0.84
N LYS A 93 -4.47 10.97 0.73
CA LYS A 93 -4.83 9.96 -0.27
C LYS A 93 -4.50 10.40 -1.71
N ARG A 94 -4.66 11.69 -2.02
CA ARG A 94 -4.32 12.25 -3.34
C ARG A 94 -2.81 12.19 -3.58
N GLY A 95 -2.01 12.36 -2.53
CA GLY A 95 -0.56 12.16 -2.59
C GLY A 95 -0.19 10.72 -2.96
N PHE A 96 -0.91 9.73 -2.43
CA PHE A 96 -0.72 8.33 -2.81
C PHE A 96 -1.09 8.09 -4.29
N HIS A 97 -2.23 8.60 -4.77
CA HIS A 97 -2.60 8.48 -6.19
C HIS A 97 -1.59 9.15 -7.12
N ALA A 98 -1.05 10.31 -6.74
CA ALA A 98 0.01 10.96 -7.50
C ALA A 98 1.27 10.07 -7.54
N PHE A 99 1.59 9.38 -6.44
CA PHE A 99 2.72 8.46 -6.42
C PHE A 99 2.51 7.23 -7.31
N LEU A 100 1.29 6.65 -7.34
CA LEU A 100 0.95 5.59 -8.29
C LEU A 100 1.10 6.05 -9.75
N LYS A 101 0.59 7.24 -10.06
CA LYS A 101 0.69 7.85 -11.39
C LYS A 101 2.14 8.08 -11.81
N GLU A 102 2.99 8.55 -10.90
CA GLU A 102 4.44 8.73 -11.16
C GLU A 102 5.17 7.42 -11.47
N LEU A 103 4.65 6.29 -10.98
CA LEU A 103 5.18 4.96 -11.24
C LEU A 103 4.55 4.29 -12.47
N ASN A 104 3.66 5.01 -13.19
CA ASN A 104 2.91 4.54 -14.34
C ASN A 104 2.10 3.27 -14.06
N LEU A 105 1.45 3.24 -12.88
CA LEU A 105 0.59 2.16 -12.41
C LEU A 105 -0.90 2.52 -12.51
#